data_AF-A0A383ATH7-F1
#
_entry.id   AF-A0A383ATH7-F1
#
_cell.length_a   1.000
_cell.length_b   1.000
_cell.length_c   1.000
_cell.angle_alpha   90.00
_cell.angle_beta   90.00
_cell.angle_gamma   90.00
#
_symmetry.space_group_name_H-M   'P 1'
#
loop_
_entity.id
_entity.type
_entity.pdbx_description
1 polymer ?
#
loop_
_entity_poly.entity_id
_entity_poly.type
_entity_poly.pdbx_seq_one_letter_code
_entity_poly.pdbx_strand_id
1 'polypeptide(L)' 'MPLTPILIDSDELEARLSEQSLRLYDCTTWLRPDPPRVYRVESGRAAYDAEHIPGADFLDLTDELADPGSDFN' A
#
# COMPACT_ATOMS: atom_id res chain seq x y z
N MET A 1 24.14 -12.87 -10.08
CA MET A 1 23.09 -11.99 -10.61
C MET A 1 23.26 -10.64 -9.93
N PRO A 2 23.28 -9.51 -10.65
CA PRO A 2 23.22 -8.21 -9.98
C PRO A 2 21.91 -8.14 -9.18
N LEU A 3 21.96 -7.55 -7.99
CA LEU A 3 20.75 -7.26 -7.21
C LEU A 3 19.97 -6.20 -8.00
N THR A 4 18.74 -6.52 -8.38
CA THR A 4 17.82 -5.49 -8.87
C THR A 4 17.63 -4.46 -7.75
N PRO A 5 17.78 -3.16 -8.01
CA PRO A 5 17.53 -2.14 -7.00
C PRO A 5 16.11 -2.30 -6.44
N ILE A 6 16.00 -2.26 -5.11
CA ILE A 6 14.72 -2.45 -4.38
C ILE A 6 13.85 -1.18 -4.35
N LEU A 7 14.37 -0.07 -4.86
CA LEU A 7 13.70 1.21 -4.99
C LEU A 7 13.96 1.74 -6.40
N ILE A 8 12.94 2.39 -6.98
CA ILE A 8 12.98 3.08 -8.26
C ILE A 8 12.40 4.49 -8.07
N ASP A 9 12.72 5.41 -8.97
CA ASP A 9 12.07 6.73 -9.00
C ASP A 9 10.78 6.72 -9.84
N SER A 10 10.09 7.87 -9.88
CA SER A 10 8.84 8.02 -10.62
C SER A 10 9.00 7.91 -12.14
N ASP A 11 10.14 8.38 -12.67
CA ASP A 11 10.39 8.40 -14.11
C ASP A 11 10.66 6.98 -14.62
N GLU A 12 11.37 6.17 -13.83
CA GLU A 12 11.56 4.75 -14.08
C GLU A 12 10.23 3.98 -13.99
N LEU A 13 9.36 4.30 -13.01
CA LEU A 13 8.04 3.68 -12.92
C LEU A 13 7.17 4.03 -14.14
N GLU A 14 7.12 5.31 -14.54
CA GLU A 14 6.34 5.79 -15.69
C GLU A 14 6.72 5.04 -16.97
N ALA A 15 8.03 4.88 -17.23
CA ALA A 15 8.54 4.15 -18.38
C ALA A 15 8.08 2.68 -18.43
N ARG A 16 7.72 2.11 -17.27
CA ARG A 16 7.33 0.70 -17.11
C ARG A 16 5.83 0.47 -17.02
N LEU A 17 4.99 1.52 -16.94
CA LEU A 17 3.53 1.37 -16.78
C LEU A 17 2.84 0.57 -17.91
N SER A 18 3.49 0.46 -19.08
CA SER A 18 2.99 -0.35 -20.20
C SER A 18 3.42 -1.83 -20.18
N GLU A 19 4.28 -2.23 -19.23
CA GLU A 19 4.75 -3.61 -19.11
C GLU A 19 3.63 -4.52 -18.61
N GLN A 20 3.23 -5.51 -19.41
CA GLN A 20 2.19 -6.49 -19.02
C GLN A 20 2.56 -7.34 -17.79
N SER A 21 3.86 -7.42 -17.47
CA SER A 21 4.38 -8.12 -16.29
C SER A 21 4.42 -7.25 -15.04
N LEU A 22 4.20 -5.93 -15.15
CA LEU A 22 4.20 -5.03 -14.00
C LEU A 22 2.96 -5.30 -13.15
N ARG A 23 3.18 -5.49 -11.84
CA ARG A 23 2.12 -5.60 -10.84
C ARG A 23 2.38 -4.50 -9.83
N LEU A 24 1.48 -3.52 -9.78
CA LEU A 24 1.60 -2.37 -8.90
C LEU A 24 0.58 -2.52 -7.76
N TYR A 25 1.02 -2.26 -6.53
CA TYR A 25 0.16 -2.32 -5.36
C TYR A 25 0.30 -1.05 -4.54
N ASP A 26 -0.81 -0.41 -4.22
CA ASP A 26 -0.90 0.57 -3.17
C ASP A 26 -1.14 -0.14 -1.83
N CYS A 27 -0.35 0.22 -0.82
CA CYS A 27 -0.41 -0.36 0.52
C CYS A 27 -0.67 0.71 1.59
N THR A 28 -1.32 1.83 1.22
CA THR A 28 -1.54 2.97 2.12
C THR A 28 -2.33 2.55 3.35
N THR A 29 -1.78 2.84 4.52
CA THR A 29 -2.41 2.67 5.84
C THR A 29 -2.21 3.93 6.65
N TRP A 30 -3.28 4.43 7.27
CA TRP A 30 -3.24 5.64 8.07
C TRP A 30 -3.20 5.31 9.56
N LEU A 31 -2.36 6.03 10.30
CA LEU A 31 -2.39 6.04 11.77
C LEU A 31 -3.06 7.33 12.22
N ARG A 32 -4.33 7.25 12.61
CA ARG A 32 -5.11 8.41 13.08
C ARG A 32 -4.97 8.56 14.59
N PRO A 33 -4.63 9.74 15.12
CA PRO A 33 -4.69 9.99 16.56
C PRO A 33 -6.07 9.64 17.14
N ASP A 34 -6.11 8.92 18.26
CA ASP A 34 -7.36 8.40 18.86
C ASP A 34 -7.38 8.43 20.40
N PRO A 35 -7.34 9.60 21.07
CA PRO A 35 -7.30 9.66 22.53
C PRO A 35 -8.52 8.99 23.19
N PRO A 36 -8.35 8.18 24.27
CA PRO A 36 -7.13 8.01 25.08
C PRO A 36 -6.12 6.99 24.53
N ARG A 37 -6.41 6.31 23.42
CA ARG A 37 -5.45 5.46 22.72
C ARG A 37 -4.44 6.34 21.96
N VAL A 38 -3.30 5.77 21.57
CA VAL A 38 -2.28 6.53 20.81
C VAL A 38 -2.79 6.81 19.40
N TYR A 39 -3.27 5.77 18.71
CA TYR A 39 -3.88 5.86 17.40
C TYR A 39 -4.85 4.71 17.13
N ARG A 40 -5.66 4.89 16.09
CA ARG A 40 -6.37 3.82 15.40
C ARG A 40 -5.80 3.67 13.99
N VAL A 41 -5.71 2.43 13.53
CA VAL A 41 -5.29 2.09 12.17
C VAL A 41 -6.50 2.23 11.25
N GLU A 42 -6.33 2.84 10.08
CA GLU A 42 -7.33 2.88 9.02
C GLU A 42 -6.75 2.41 7.70
N SER A 43 -7.53 1.61 6.96
CA SER A 43 -7.26 1.30 5.57
C SER A 43 -7.23 2.58 4.71
N GLY A 44 -6.26 2.65 3.79
CA GLY A 44 -6.18 3.67 2.75
C GLY A 44 -7.17 3.49 1.59
N ARG A 45 -8.00 2.44 1.59
CA ARG A 45 -8.95 2.07 0.53
C ARG A 45 -9.70 3.26 -0.06
N ALA A 46 -10.28 4.11 0.78
CA ALA A 46 -11.08 5.25 0.31
C ALA A 46 -10.26 6.29 -0.48
N ALA A 47 -8.97 6.47 -0.16
CA ALA A 47 -8.09 7.37 -0.91
C ALA A 47 -7.68 6.75 -2.25
N TYR A 48 -7.33 5.46 -2.24
CA TYR A 48 -7.06 4.69 -3.47
C TYR A 48 -8.26 4.70 -4.42
N ASP A 49 -9.48 4.50 -3.91
CA ASP A 49 -10.71 4.53 -4.73
C ASP A 49 -10.97 5.93 -5.34
N ALA A 50 -10.52 6.99 -4.67
CA ALA A 50 -10.65 8.36 -5.17
C ALA A 50 -9.64 8.66 -6.28
N GLU A 51 -8.38 8.25 -6.13
CA GLU A 51 -7.33 8.39 -7.13
C GLU A 51 -6.16 7.42 -6.85
N HIS A 52 -5.63 6.80 -7.90
CA HIS A 52 -4.47 5.91 -7.82
C HIS A 52 -3.71 5.88 -9.16
N ILE A 53 -2.49 5.32 -9.13
CA ILE A 53 -1.69 5.11 -10.34
C ILE A 53 -2.40 4.09 -11.24
N PRO A 54 -2.56 4.34 -12.55
CA PRO A 54 -3.22 3.40 -13.46
C PRO A 54 -2.63 1.99 -13.40
N GLY A 55 -3.50 0.98 -13.26
CA GLY A 55 -3.10 -0.42 -13.19
C GLY A 55 -2.58 -0.88 -11.81
N ALA A 56 -2.56 0.01 -10.81
CA ALA A 56 -2.42 -0.41 -9.42
C ALA A 56 -3.63 -1.25 -8.98
N ASP A 57 -3.37 -2.21 -8.10
CA ASP A 57 -4.35 -2.80 -7.20
C ASP A 57 -4.04 -2.31 -5.78
N PHE A 58 -4.87 -2.64 -4.79
CA PHE A 58 -4.64 -2.26 -3.40
C PHE A 58 -4.57 -3.46 -2.48
N LEU A 59 -3.57 -3.46 -1.61
CA LEU A 59 -3.39 -4.46 -0.57
C LEU A 59 -3.82 -3.88 0.77
N ASP A 60 -4.96 -4.34 1.27
CA ASP A 60 -5.48 -3.88 2.55
C ASP A 60 -4.79 -4.59 3.71
N LEU A 61 -3.77 -3.92 4.25
CA LEU A 61 -3.05 -4.44 5.42
C LEU A 61 -3.94 -4.55 6.65
N THR A 62 -4.93 -3.66 6.81
CA THR A 62 -5.70 -3.56 8.05
C THR A 62 -6.83 -4.58 8.09
N ASP A 63 -7.58 -4.68 6.99
CA ASP A 63 -8.83 -5.43 6.96
C ASP A 63 -8.73 -6.78 6.25
N GLU A 64 -7.74 -6.99 5.35
CA GLU A 64 -7.64 -8.23 4.55
C GLU A 64 -6.41 -9.08 4.87
N LEU A 65 -5.26 -8.46 5.15
CA LEU A 65 -3.99 -9.18 5.30
C LEU A 65 -3.55 -9.39 6.76
N ALA A 66 -4.03 -8.56 7.69
CA ALA A 66 -3.77 -8.76 9.11
C ALA A 66 -4.68 -9.86 9.68
N ASP A 67 -4.16 -10.59 10.68
CA ASP A 67 -4.98 -11.51 11.48
C ASP A 67 -5.77 -10.69 12.52
N PRO A 68 -7.11 -10.58 12.40
CA PRO A 68 -7.92 -9.82 13.35
C PRO A 68 -8.01 -10.49 14.72
N GLY A 69 -7.60 -11.76 14.84
CA GLY A 69 -7.56 -12.52 16.08
C GLY A 69 -6.20 -12.50 16.78
N SER A 70 -5.19 -11.84 16.22
CA SER A 70 -3.88 -11.74 16.85
C SER A 70 -3.94 -10.88 18.11
N ASP A 71 -3.31 -11.36 19.18
CA ASP A 71 -3.07 -10.54 20.37
C ASP A 71 -2.17 -9.34 20.02
N PHE A 72 -2.39 -8.23 20.70
CA PHE A 72 -1.43 -7.13 20.72
C PHE A 72 -0.27 -7.56 21.63
N ASN A 73 0.92 -7.75 21.06
CA ASN A 73 2.14 -8.05 21.83
C ASN A 73 2.38 -7.04 22.96
#